data_AF-A0A9C9Y5U0-F1
#
_entry.id   AF-A0A9C9Y5U0-F1
#
_cell.length_a   1.000
_cell.length_b   1.000
_cell.length_c   1.000
_cell.angle_alpha   90.00
_cell.angle_beta   90.00
_cell.angle_gamma   90.00
#
_symmetry.space_group_name_H-M   'P 1'
#
loop_
_entity.id
_entity.type
_entity.pdbx_description
1 polymer ?
#
loop_
_entity_poly.entity_id
_entity_poly.type
_entity_poly.pdbx_seq_one_letter_code
_entity_poly.pdbx_strand_id
1 'polypeptide(L)' 'IEYVDENFKPHKETLSGLAARVVQHEYDHIEGILFTDKLSSLKKKLLKKKLDKISKGKVKVDYRMKFPNAK' A
#
# COMPACT_ATOMS: atom_id res chain seq x y z
N ILE A 1 -0.89 8.08 17.67
CA ILE A 1 0.31 7.25 17.38
C ILE A 1 1.44 7.74 18.28
N GLU A 2 2.27 6.82 18.73
CA GLU A 2 3.50 7.13 19.46
C GLU A 2 4.67 6.65 18.60
N TYR A 3 5.61 7.54 18.32
CA TYR A 3 6.77 7.24 17.50
C TYR A 3 7.98 8.03 18.01
N VAL A 4 9.15 7.66 17.50
CA VAL A 4 10.41 8.31 17.81
C VAL A 4 10.93 8.95 16.53
N ASP A 5 11.35 10.22 16.61
CA ASP A 5 11.94 10.92 15.47
C ASP A 5 13.40 10.52 15.22
N GLU A 6 14.01 11.10 14.20
CA GLU A 6 15.40 10.85 13.81
C GLU A 6 16.43 11.20 14.90
N ASN A 7 16.05 12.03 15.88
CA ASN A 7 16.87 12.45 17.00
C ASN A 7 16.57 11.67 18.28
N PHE A 8 15.88 10.54 18.17
CA PHE A 8 15.45 9.70 19.28
C PHE A 8 14.51 10.38 20.28
N LYS A 9 13.81 11.43 19.85
CA LYS A 9 12.84 12.12 20.71
C LYS A 9 11.45 11.47 20.57
N PRO A 10 10.78 11.15 21.68
CA PRO A 10 9.44 10.57 21.63
C PRO A 10 8.39 11.64 21.27
N HIS A 11 7.48 11.26 20.38
CA HIS A 11 6.33 12.07 19.94
C HIS A 11 5.04 11.30 20.12
N LYS A 12 3.99 12.01 20.54
CA LYS A 12 2.64 11.47 20.69
C LYS A 12 1.64 12.42 20.04
N GLU A 13 1.04 11.96 18.95
CA GLU A 13 0.15 12.79 18.14
C GLU A 13 -1.11 12.02 17.73
N THR A 14 -2.22 12.76 17.66
CA THR A 14 -3.48 12.25 17.11
C THR A 14 -3.63 12.77 15.69
N LEU A 15 -3.52 11.84 14.74
CA LEU A 15 -3.67 12.15 13.32
C LEU A 15 -5.11 11.90 12.88
N SER A 16 -5.57 12.68 11.91
CA SER A 16 -6.89 12.52 11.28
C SER A 16 -6.79 12.60 9.75
N GLY A 17 -7.87 12.25 9.07
CA GLY A 17 -7.96 12.35 7.61
C GLY A 17 -6.91 11.52 6.86
N LEU A 18 -6.28 12.14 5.86
CA LEU A 18 -5.32 11.46 4.98
C LEU A 18 -4.05 11.04 5.73
N ALA A 19 -3.54 11.88 6.64
CA ALA A 19 -2.34 11.60 7.42
C ALA A 19 -2.53 10.34 8.28
N ALA A 20 -3.68 10.20 8.93
CA ALA A 20 -4.01 8.99 9.70
C ALA A 20 -4.01 7.73 8.82
N ARG A 21 -4.50 7.83 7.58
CA ARG A 21 -4.55 6.70 6.65
C ARG A 21 -3.17 6.28 6.16
N VAL A 22 -2.32 7.25 5.80
CA VAL A 22 -0.95 6.97 5.35
C VAL A 22 -0.18 6.30 6.49
N VAL A 23 -0.23 6.85 7.70
CA VAL A 23 0.48 6.27 8.84
C VAL A 23 0.02 4.84 9.17
N GLN A 24 -1.28 4.57 9.12
CA GLN A 24 -1.79 3.20 9.29
C GLN A 24 -1.32 2.25 8.18
N HIS A 25 -1.23 2.74 6.94
CA HIS A 25 -0.75 1.94 5.81
C HIS A 25 0.73 1.57 5.95
N GLU A 26 1.58 2.51 6.33
CA GLU A 26 3.00 2.23 6.58
C GLU A 26 3.19 1.31 7.78
N TYR A 27 2.37 1.48 8.82
CA TYR A 27 2.38 0.57 9.97
C TYR A 27 2.00 -0.86 9.58
N ASP A 28 0.96 -1.04 8.76
CA ASP A 28 0.58 -2.37 8.25
C ASP A 28 1.75 -3.05 7.51
N HIS A 29 2.56 -2.29 6.77
CA HIS A 29 3.73 -2.82 6.08
C HIS A 29 4.82 -3.33 7.01
N ILE A 30 5.01 -2.72 8.19
CA ILE A 30 5.94 -3.22 9.22
C ILE A 30 5.47 -4.58 9.74
N GLU A 31 4.16 -4.78 9.86
CA GLU A 31 3.55 -6.04 10.27
C GLU A 31 3.42 -7.06 9.12
N GLY A 32 3.90 -6.72 7.91
CA GLY A 32 3.77 -7.57 6.72
C GLY A 32 2.34 -7.70 6.18
N ILE A 33 1.43 -6.82 6.60
CA ILE A 33 0.03 -6.79 6.17
C ILE A 33 -0.08 -5.88 4.94
N LEU A 34 -0.66 -6.38 3.87
CA LEU A 34 -0.99 -5.55 2.71
C LEU A 34 -2.43 -5.06 2.80
N PHE A 35 -2.72 -3.90 2.21
CA PHE A 35 -4.10 -3.38 2.15
C PHE A 35 -5.05 -4.38 1.47
N THR A 36 -4.53 -5.17 0.52
CA THR A 36 -5.29 -6.22 -0.17
C THR A 36 -5.75 -7.30 0.80
N ASP A 37 -5.06 -7.51 1.91
CA ASP A 37 -5.40 -8.53 2.90
C ASP A 37 -6.65 -8.18 3.69
N LYS A 38 -6.85 -6.87 3.92
CA LYS A 38 -8.02 -6.29 4.59
C LYS A 38 -9.28 -6.24 3.71
N LEU A 39 -9.19 -6.58 2.42
CA LEU A 39 -10.34 -6.61 1.52
C LEU A 39 -11.15 -7.91 1.67
N SER A 40 -12.47 -7.83 1.46
CA SER A 40 -13.30 -9.04 1.36
C SER A 40 -12.90 -9.92 0.17
N SER A 41 -13.11 -11.23 0.29
CA SER A 41 -12.75 -12.21 -0.73
C SER A 41 -13.32 -11.88 -2.12
N LEU A 42 -14.53 -11.32 -2.18
CA LEU A 42 -15.15 -10.86 -3.42
C LEU A 42 -14.38 -9.68 -4.06
N LYS A 43 -14.03 -8.66 -3.27
CA LYS A 43 -13.26 -7.50 -3.75
C LYS A 43 -11.86 -7.92 -4.20
N LYS A 44 -11.19 -8.82 -3.46
CA LYS A 44 -9.89 -9.38 -3.88
C LYS A 44 -10.00 -10.05 -5.26
N LYS A 45 -11.03 -10.87 -5.49
CA LYS A 45 -11.25 -11.56 -6.77
C LYS A 45 -11.46 -10.60 -7.94
N LEU A 46 -12.20 -9.51 -7.72
CA LEU A 46 -12.41 -8.47 -8.74
C LEU A 46 -11.10 -7.74 -9.08
N LEU A 47 -10.30 -7.37 -8.08
CA LEU A 47 -9.04 -6.66 -8.28
C LEU A 47 -7.95 -7.53 -8.89
N LYS A 48 -7.94 -8.84 -8.60
CA LYS A 48 -6.94 -9.79 -9.12
C LYS A 48 -6.76 -9.69 -10.63
N LYS A 49 -7.87 -9.64 -11.39
CA LYS A 49 -7.81 -9.51 -12.86
C LYS A 49 -7.13 -8.20 -13.31
N LYS A 50 -7.36 -7.09 -12.59
CA LYS A 50 -6.75 -5.80 -12.89
C LYS A 50 -5.25 -5.81 -12.55
N LEU A 51 -4.89 -6.36 -11.39
CA LEU A 51 -3.50 -6.53 -10.96
C LEU A 51 -2.72 -7.42 -11.93
N ASP A 52 -3.30 -8.54 -12.38
CA ASP A 52 -2.66 -9.44 -13.35
C ASP A 52 -2.39 -8.76 -14.70
N LYS A 53 -3.29 -7.87 -15.15
CA LYS A 53 -3.07 -7.07 -16.37
C LYS A 53 -1.93 -6.09 -16.19
N ILE A 54 -1.85 -5.40 -15.04
CA ILE A 54 -0.75 -4.50 -14.69
C ILE A 54 0.57 -5.28 -14.67
N SER A 55 0.63 -6.41 -13.97
CA SER A 55 1.86 -7.21 -13.85
C SER A 55 2.38 -7.74 -15.19
N LYS A 56 1.50 -7.91 -16.19
CA LYS A 56 1.83 -8.33 -17.57
C LYS A 56 2.09 -7.15 -18.52
N GLY A 57 2.07 -5.91 -18.03
CA GLY A 57 2.27 -4.72 -18.87
C GLY A 57 1.09 -4.39 -19.79
N LYS A 58 -0.09 -5.00 -19.60
CA LYS A 58 -1.30 -4.73 -20.39
C LYS A 58 -2.03 -3.48 -19.88
N VAL A 59 -1.28 -2.42 -19.63
CA VAL A 59 -1.78 -1.13 -19.15
C VAL A 59 -1.09 0.00 -19.89
N LYS A 60 -1.88 1.02 -20.27
CA LYS A 60 -1.35 2.24 -20.87
C LYS A 60 -1.02 3.21 -19.74
N VAL A 61 0.26 3.55 -19.61
CA VAL A 61 0.78 4.49 -18.63
C VAL A 61 1.76 5.42 -19.33
N ASP A 62 1.76 6.70 -18.97
CA ASP A 62 2.60 7.71 -19.61
C ASP A 62 4.05 7.70 -19.08
N TYR A 63 4.33 6.86 -18.09
CA TYR A 63 5.63 6.74 -17.44
C TYR A 63 6.19 5.32 -17.56
N ARG A 64 7.52 5.21 -17.48
CA ARG A 64 8.22 3.93 -17.61
C ARG A 64 7.96 3.06 -16.39
N MET A 65 7.37 1.89 -16.61
CA MET A 65 7.16 0.86 -15.58
C MET A 65 8.04 -0.37 -15.83
N LYS A 66 8.44 -1.04 -14.76
CA LYS A 66 8.99 -2.41 -14.81
C LYS A 66 7.87 -3.39 -14.50
N PHE A 67 7.64 -4.33 -15.40
CA PHE A 67 6.59 -5.33 -15.25
C PHE A 67 7.21 -6.67 -14.87
N PRO A 68 6.82 -7.26 -13.72
CA PRO A 68 7.45 -8.49 -13.22
C PRO A 68 7.16 -9.71 -14.12
N ASN A 69 6.03 -9.72 -14.83
CA ASN A 69 5.60 -10.84 -15.67
C ASN A 69 5.54 -10.48 -17.17
N ALA A 70 6.23 -9.43 -17.59
CA ALA A 70 6.43 -9.18 -19.01
C ALA A 70 7.48 -10.18 -19.53
N LYS A 71 7.02 -11.18 -20.29
CA LYS A 71 7.88 -11.97 -21.16
C LYS A 71 8.11 -11.21 -22.45
#